data_AF-A0A4Z0JIY4-F1
#
_entry.id   AF-A0A4Z0JIY4-F1
#
_cell.length_a   1.000
_cell.length_b   1.000
_cell.length_c   1.000
_cell.angle_alpha   90.00
_cell.angle_beta   90.00
_cell.angle_gamma   90.00
#
_symmetry.space_group_name_H-M   'P 1'
#
loop_
_entity.id
_entity.type
_entity.pdbx_description
1 polymer ?
#
loop_
_entity_poly.entity_id
_entity_poly.type
_entity_poly.pdbx_seq_one_letter_code
_entity_poly.pdbx_strand_id
1 'polypeptide(L)'
;MSEETKKKKMNIIIWILCALIALGAFGIPKIYHNYHSAPNYYSVGQKIPLENSKTHKLNDFQKHQFIKMAKNTIDKKDGPYNWHNYKTVSIDVYKMNGFHEYGLIYKIKSKSNNEVLTNSMIVKLKSSDLLQYHKVVIKSYSSEMSLSFK
;
A
#
# COMPACT_ATOMS: atom_id res chain seq x y z
N MET A 1 -41.82 -30.09 -22.70
CA MET A 1 -40.81 -29.01 -22.80
C MET A 1 -40.17 -29.10 -24.18
N SER A 2 -40.31 -28.07 -25.03
CA SER A 2 -39.91 -28.16 -26.46
C SER A 2 -38.38 -28.18 -26.65
N GLU A 3 -37.94 -28.79 -27.75
CA GLU A 3 -36.55 -28.80 -28.25
C GLU A 3 -35.92 -27.39 -28.27
N GLU A 4 -36.67 -26.38 -28.72
CA GLU A 4 -36.22 -24.99 -28.75
C GLU A 4 -35.95 -24.43 -27.35
N THR A 5 -36.79 -24.80 -26.38
CA THR A 5 -36.61 -24.36 -24.99
C THR A 5 -35.34 -24.97 -24.40
N LYS A 6 -35.01 -26.22 -24.75
CA LYS A 6 -33.76 -26.88 -24.34
C LYS A 6 -32.54 -26.23 -24.97
N LYS A 7 -32.55 -25.96 -26.28
CA LYS A 7 -31.44 -25.29 -26.99
C LYS A 7 -31.18 -23.88 -26.45
N LYS A 8 -32.23 -23.10 -26.17
CA LYS A 8 -32.11 -21.76 -25.58
C LYS A 8 -31.48 -21.81 -24.18
N LYS A 9 -31.90 -22.74 -23.32
CA LYS A 9 -31.28 -22.95 -22.00
C LYS A 9 -29.81 -23.38 -22.11
N MET A 10 -29.49 -24.26 -23.05
CA MET A 10 -28.12 -24.73 -23.27
C MET A 10 -27.19 -23.60 -23.73
N ASN A 11 -27.65 -22.74 -24.65
CA ASN A 11 -26.89 -21.55 -25.06
C ASN A 11 -26.65 -20.58 -23.90
N ILE A 12 -27.63 -20.34 -23.04
CA ILE A 12 -27.47 -19.49 -21.85
C ILE A 12 -26.38 -20.07 -20.93
N ILE A 13 -26.39 -21.38 -20.70
CA ILE A 13 -25.39 -22.06 -19.86
C ILE A 13 -23.99 -21.90 -20.46
N ILE A 14 -23.84 -22.08 -21.77
CA ILE A 14 -22.54 -21.91 -22.47
C ILE A 14 -22.03 -20.48 -22.29
N TRP A 15 -22.89 -19.47 -22.48
CA TRP A 15 -22.51 -18.07 -22.30
C TRP A 15 -22.09 -17.75 -20.85
N ILE A 16 -22.81 -18.29 -19.86
CA ILE A 16 -22.44 -18.15 -18.44
C ILE A 16 -21.07 -18.79 -18.19
N LEU A 17 -20.81 -19.98 -18.73
CA LEU A 17 -19.54 -20.68 -18.57
C LEU A 17 -18.39 -19.88 -19.20
N CYS A 18 -18.58 -19.36 -20.41
CA CYS A 18 -17.60 -18.50 -21.08
C CYS A 18 -17.31 -17.22 -20.27
N ALA A 19 -18.35 -16.58 -19.70
CA ALA A 19 -18.18 -15.40 -18.85
C ALA A 19 -17.39 -15.72 -17.57
N LEU A 20 -17.65 -16.87 -16.93
CA LEU A 20 -16.92 -17.32 -15.75
C LEU A 20 -15.45 -17.60 -16.05
N ILE A 21 -15.14 -18.27 -17.18
CA ILE A 21 -13.76 -18.52 -17.61
C ILE A 21 -13.03 -17.20 -17.89
N ALA A 22 -13.68 -16.24 -18.57
CA ALA A 22 -13.10 -14.93 -18.84
C ALA A 22 -12.83 -14.13 -17.55
N LEU A 23 -13.76 -14.16 -16.59
CA LEU A 23 -13.56 -13.56 -15.27
C LEU A 23 -12.41 -14.22 -14.49
N GLY A 24 -12.29 -15.55 -14.57
CA GLY A 24 -11.18 -16.29 -13.97
C GLY A 24 -9.82 -15.91 -14.58
N ALA A 25 -9.73 -15.90 -15.91
CA ALA A 25 -8.48 -15.66 -16.63
C ALA A 25 -8.00 -14.20 -16.57
N PHE A 26 -8.91 -13.23 -16.61
CA PHE A 26 -8.55 -11.80 -16.69
C PHE A 26 -8.93 -11.00 -15.46
N GLY A 27 -10.03 -11.35 -14.79
CA GLY A 27 -10.52 -10.64 -13.61
C GLY A 27 -9.65 -10.89 -12.38
N ILE A 28 -9.42 -12.16 -12.04
CA ILE A 28 -8.66 -12.54 -10.84
C ILE A 28 -7.23 -11.96 -10.86
N PRO A 29 -6.42 -12.10 -11.93
CA PRO A 29 -5.07 -11.55 -11.95
C PRO A 29 -5.05 -10.03 -11.81
N LYS A 30 -6.03 -9.33 -12.42
CA LYS A 30 -6.14 -7.86 -12.32
C LYS A 30 -6.51 -7.40 -10.91
N ILE A 31 -7.46 -8.08 -10.26
CA ILE A 31 -7.85 -7.79 -8.87
C ILE A 31 -6.68 -8.06 -7.93
N TYR A 32 -6.02 -9.21 -8.10
CA TYR A 32 -4.83 -9.56 -7.34
C TYR A 32 -3.73 -8.52 -7.51
N HIS A 33 -3.43 -8.13 -8.74
CA HIS A 33 -2.42 -7.11 -9.03
C HIS A 33 -2.76 -5.76 -8.40
N ASN A 34 -4.01 -5.31 -8.52
CA ASN A 34 -4.46 -4.04 -7.92
C ASN A 34 -4.38 -4.07 -6.39
N TYR A 35 -4.74 -5.19 -5.77
CA TYR A 35 -4.68 -5.35 -4.32
C TYR A 35 -3.25 -5.24 -3.78
N HIS A 36 -2.28 -5.78 -4.53
CA HIS A 36 -0.85 -5.77 -4.16
C HIS A 36 -0.08 -4.57 -4.72
N SER A 37 -0.70 -3.73 -5.54
CA SER A 37 -0.07 -2.56 -6.13
C SER A 37 -0.31 -1.31 -5.29
N ALA A 38 0.67 -0.41 -5.28
CA ALA A 38 0.54 0.92 -4.74
C ALA A 38 -0.48 1.70 -5.58
N PRO A 39 -1.47 2.36 -4.95
CA PRO A 39 -2.43 3.15 -5.69
C PRO A 39 -1.74 4.19 -6.55
N ASN A 40 -2.09 4.21 -7.83
CA ASN A 40 -1.59 5.18 -8.78
C ASN A 40 -2.70 6.19 -9.06
N TYR A 41 -2.45 7.45 -8.72
CA TYR A 41 -3.36 8.54 -9.00
C TYR A 41 -2.59 9.58 -9.80
N TYR A 42 -3.18 9.99 -10.93
CA TYR A 42 -2.73 11.15 -11.66
C TYR A 42 -3.40 12.38 -11.05
N SER A 43 -2.66 13.17 -10.29
CA SER A 43 -3.00 14.58 -10.09
C SER A 43 -1.80 15.43 -10.46
N VAL A 44 -2.07 16.50 -11.18
CA VAL A 44 -1.08 17.52 -11.48
C VAL A 44 -1.07 18.49 -10.30
N GLY A 45 0.07 18.60 -9.61
CA GLY A 45 0.34 19.67 -8.65
C GLY A 45 -0.11 19.47 -7.20
N GLN A 46 -0.89 18.44 -6.86
CA GLN A 46 -1.38 18.22 -5.48
C GLN A 46 -0.97 16.87 -4.90
N LYS A 47 -0.48 16.86 -3.66
CA LYS A 47 -0.30 15.63 -2.88
C LYS A 47 -1.67 15.02 -2.58
N ILE A 48 -1.91 13.78 -2.98
CA ILE A 48 -3.20 13.12 -2.75
C ILE A 48 -3.09 12.30 -1.47
N PRO A 49 -3.93 12.55 -0.44
CA PRO A 49 -3.99 11.68 0.73
C PRO A 49 -4.53 10.31 0.30
N LEU A 50 -3.77 9.26 0.65
CA LEU A 50 -4.16 7.87 0.49
C LEU A 50 -4.59 7.28 1.83
N GLU A 51 -3.87 7.61 2.90
CA GLU A 51 -4.19 7.22 4.27
C GLU A 51 -3.89 8.40 5.20
N ASN A 52 -4.83 8.77 6.07
CA ASN A 52 -4.65 9.66 7.22
C ASN A 52 -5.90 9.57 8.12
N SER A 53 -6.04 10.45 9.12
CA SER A 53 -7.21 10.46 10.02
C SER A 53 -8.57 10.73 9.35
N LYS A 54 -8.59 11.22 8.10
CA LYS A 54 -9.81 11.56 7.35
C LYS A 54 -9.95 10.76 6.05
N THR A 55 -8.97 9.95 5.67
CA THR A 55 -8.92 9.29 4.37
C THR A 55 -8.35 7.88 4.53
N HIS A 56 -9.09 6.89 4.01
CA HIS A 56 -8.74 5.47 4.12
C HIS A 56 -8.89 4.78 2.76
N LYS A 57 -8.04 5.18 1.79
CA LYS A 57 -8.05 4.60 0.43
C LYS A 57 -7.15 3.39 0.29
N LEU A 58 -6.28 3.13 1.28
CA LEU A 58 -5.43 1.95 1.28
C LEU A 58 -6.19 0.75 1.83
N ASN A 59 -6.00 -0.41 1.21
CA ASN A 59 -6.37 -1.67 1.83
C ASN A 59 -5.36 -2.06 2.93
N ASP A 60 -5.72 -3.02 3.78
CA ASP A 60 -4.89 -3.46 4.91
C ASP A 60 -3.51 -3.94 4.48
N PHE A 61 -3.42 -4.66 3.35
CA PHE A 61 -2.15 -5.12 2.80
C PHE A 61 -1.26 -3.94 2.41
N GLN A 62 -1.78 -2.98 1.63
CA GLN A 62 -1.05 -1.80 1.18
C GLN A 62 -0.55 -0.99 2.38
N LYS A 63 -1.43 -0.74 3.36
CA LYS A 63 -1.08 -0.03 4.61
C LYS A 63 0.04 -0.75 5.36
N HIS A 64 -0.04 -2.08 5.46
CA HIS A 64 0.99 -2.88 6.09
C HIS A 64 2.34 -2.82 5.34
N GLN A 65 2.33 -2.83 4.00
CA GLN A 65 3.55 -2.68 3.21
C GLN A 65 4.18 -1.30 3.39
N PHE A 66 3.40 -0.21 3.42
CA PHE A 66 3.94 1.12 3.70
C PHE A 66 4.53 1.24 5.11
N ILE A 67 3.93 0.58 6.12
CA ILE A 67 4.53 0.51 7.46
C ILE A 67 5.87 -0.24 7.41
N LYS A 68 5.95 -1.38 6.70
CA LYS A 68 7.21 -2.12 6.53
C LYS A 68 8.27 -1.28 5.81
N MET A 69 7.89 -0.52 4.79
CA MET A 69 8.78 0.43 4.11
C MET A 69 9.29 1.50 5.07
N ALA A 70 8.41 2.07 5.90
CA ALA A 70 8.79 3.10 6.86
C ALA A 70 9.79 2.57 7.88
N LYS A 71 9.51 1.41 8.47
CA LYS A 71 10.41 0.72 9.41
C LYS A 71 11.78 0.44 8.79
N ASN A 72 11.79 -0.18 7.61
CA ASN A 72 13.03 -0.47 6.88
C ASN A 72 13.81 0.81 6.49
N THR A 73 13.12 1.90 6.19
CA THR A 73 13.75 3.19 5.88
C THR A 73 14.43 3.77 7.12
N ILE A 74 13.75 3.74 8.26
CA ILE A 74 14.29 4.17 9.55
C ILE A 74 15.49 3.30 9.94
N ASP A 75 15.37 1.96 9.85
CA ASP A 75 16.46 1.03 10.17
C ASP A 75 17.73 1.31 9.34
N LYS A 76 17.56 1.69 8.07
CA LYS A 76 18.67 2.05 7.17
C LYS A 76 19.29 3.42 7.44
N LYS A 77 18.55 4.34 8.07
CA LYS A 77 18.97 5.75 8.23
C LYS A 77 19.47 6.07 9.63
N ASP A 78 18.75 5.62 10.65
CA ASP A 78 19.07 5.92 12.05
C ASP A 78 19.62 4.69 12.81
N GLY A 79 19.62 3.53 12.16
CA GLY A 79 20.15 2.27 12.70
C GLY A 79 19.04 1.27 13.01
N PRO A 80 19.39 -0.02 13.15
CA PRO A 80 18.39 -1.07 13.33
C PRO A 80 17.70 -0.95 14.69
N TYR A 81 16.36 -0.91 14.68
CA TYR A 81 15.56 -0.85 15.90
C TYR A 81 14.88 -2.19 16.21
N ASN A 82 14.78 -2.50 17.50
CA ASN A 82 13.88 -3.55 17.95
C ASN A 82 12.43 -3.06 17.92
N TRP A 83 11.75 -3.27 16.78
CA TRP A 83 10.35 -2.86 16.56
C TRP A 83 9.35 -3.48 17.55
N HIS A 84 9.72 -4.52 18.31
CA HIS A 84 8.88 -5.02 19.40
C HIS A 84 8.72 -4.00 20.54
N ASN A 85 9.70 -3.10 20.73
CA ASN A 85 9.66 -2.08 21.77
C ASN A 85 8.84 -0.84 21.39
N TYR A 86 8.31 -0.81 20.17
CA TYR A 86 7.54 0.31 19.64
C TYR A 86 6.13 -0.15 19.26
N LYS A 87 5.16 0.75 19.40
CA LYS A 87 3.80 0.59 18.89
C LYS A 87 3.59 1.59 17.76
N THR A 88 3.01 1.14 16.66
CA THR A 88 2.52 2.05 15.61
C THR A 88 1.36 2.86 16.15
N VAL A 89 1.45 4.18 16.08
CA VAL A 89 0.35 5.11 16.41
C VAL A 89 -0.45 5.39 15.16
N SER A 90 0.20 5.85 14.11
CA SER A 90 -0.42 6.10 12.81
C SER A 90 0.59 6.02 11.67
N ILE A 91 0.07 5.87 10.46
CA ILE A 91 0.80 6.03 9.22
C ILE A 91 -0.06 6.90 8.31
N ASP A 92 0.45 8.08 7.95
CA ASP A 92 -0.17 8.90 6.91
C ASP A 92 0.61 8.66 5.61
N VAL A 93 -0.12 8.41 4.53
CA VAL A 93 0.44 8.09 3.20
C VAL A 93 -0.14 9.06 2.18
N TYR A 94 0.74 9.68 1.42
CA TYR A 94 0.40 10.64 0.38
C TYR A 94 1.01 10.20 -0.95
N LYS A 95 0.21 10.19 -2.03
CA LYS A 95 0.76 10.12 -3.38
C LYS A 95 1.38 11.47 -3.71
N MET A 96 2.67 11.45 -4.06
CA MET A 96 3.42 12.64 -4.47
C MET A 96 3.33 12.82 -5.99
N ASN A 97 3.79 13.97 -6.51
CA ASN A 97 3.72 14.25 -7.95
C ASN A 97 4.63 13.33 -8.79
N GLY A 98 5.74 12.84 -8.23
CA GLY A 98 6.65 11.98 -8.97
C GLY A 98 6.10 10.57 -9.23
N PHE A 99 6.58 9.95 -10.31
CA PHE A 99 6.19 8.59 -10.67
C PHE A 99 6.59 7.59 -9.58
N HIS A 100 5.60 6.85 -9.06
CA HIS A 100 5.75 5.95 -7.91
C HIS A 100 6.37 6.59 -6.65
N GLU A 101 6.21 7.90 -6.48
CA GLU A 101 6.66 8.60 -5.28
C GLU A 101 5.53 8.76 -4.28
N TYR A 102 5.86 8.48 -3.02
CA TYR A 102 4.94 8.48 -1.89
C TYR A 102 5.60 9.17 -0.69
N GLY A 103 4.85 10.06 -0.04
CA GLY A 103 5.23 10.69 1.22
C GLY A 103 4.62 9.90 2.36
N LEU A 104 5.41 9.57 3.38
CA LEU A 104 5.00 8.83 4.56
C LEU A 104 5.28 9.68 5.80
N ILE A 105 4.29 9.78 6.68
CA ILE A 105 4.45 10.30 8.05
C ILE A 105 4.12 9.15 8.99
N TYR A 106 5.13 8.56 9.60
CA TYR A 106 5.02 7.38 10.44
C TYR A 106 5.25 7.77 11.91
N LYS A 107 4.17 7.67 12.69
CA LYS A 107 4.19 7.97 14.13
C LYS A 107 4.27 6.68 14.92
N ILE A 108 5.27 6.58 15.78
CA ILE A 108 5.51 5.43 16.66
C ILE A 108 5.57 5.89 18.10
N LYS A 109 5.16 5.02 19.01
CA LYS A 109 5.25 5.25 20.45
C LYS A 109 6.17 4.21 21.08
N SER A 110 7.19 4.63 21.79
CA SER A 110 8.00 3.70 22.57
C SER A 110 7.19 3.16 23.74
N LYS A 111 7.28 1.86 24.00
CA LYS A 111 6.61 1.21 25.13
C LYS A 111 7.19 1.63 26.48
N SER A 112 8.42 2.16 26.50
CA SER A 112 9.16 2.46 27.73
C SER A 112 8.90 3.88 28.25
N ASN A 113 8.95 4.90 27.39
CA ASN A 113 8.83 6.30 27.81
C ASN A 113 7.50 6.95 27.39
N ASN A 114 6.62 6.20 26.71
CA ASN A 114 5.35 6.69 26.16
C ASN A 114 5.46 7.90 25.21
N GLU A 115 6.66 8.23 24.73
CA GLU A 115 6.88 9.33 23.79
C GLU A 115 6.44 8.92 22.38
N VAL A 116 5.81 9.86 21.66
CA VAL A 116 5.43 9.67 20.26
C VAL A 116 6.48 10.32 19.37
N LEU A 117 7.17 9.50 18.60
CA LEU A 117 8.18 9.91 17.64
C LEU A 117 7.56 9.97 16.24
N THR A 118 7.77 11.08 15.55
CA THR A 118 7.32 11.33 14.19
C THR A 118 8.48 11.16 13.21
N ASN A 119 8.26 10.31 12.21
CA ASN A 119 9.22 10.05 11.14
C ASN A 119 8.59 10.43 9.81
N SER A 120 9.24 11.31 9.05
CA SER A 120 8.75 11.78 7.76
C SER A 120 9.73 11.37 6.66
N MET A 121 9.21 10.81 5.57
CA MET A 121 10.04 10.34 4.47
C MET A 121 9.32 10.42 3.13
N ILE A 122 10.09 10.63 2.06
CA ILE A 122 9.61 10.46 0.69
C ILE A 122 10.33 9.25 0.11
N VAL A 123 9.55 8.25 -0.29
CA VAL A 123 10.03 7.02 -0.91
C VAL A 123 9.58 6.94 -2.36
N LYS A 124 10.47 6.47 -3.23
CA LYS A 124 10.17 6.13 -4.61
C LYS A 124 10.22 4.62 -4.78
N LEU A 125 9.11 4.02 -5.18
CA LEU A 125 9.07 2.60 -5.48
C LEU A 125 9.70 2.35 -6.86
N LYS A 126 10.39 1.22 -7.03
CA LYS A 126 10.91 0.79 -8.34
C LYS A 126 9.78 0.42 -9.31
N SER A 127 8.67 -0.08 -8.78
CA SER A 127 7.46 -0.49 -9.50
C SER A 127 6.24 -0.22 -8.63
N SER A 128 5.03 -0.29 -9.21
CA SER A 128 3.79 -0.23 -8.43
C SER A 128 3.63 -1.41 -7.46
N ASP A 129 4.25 -2.57 -7.73
CA ASP A 129 4.15 -3.75 -6.88
C ASP A 129 4.73 -3.52 -5.46
N LEU A 130 3.88 -3.66 -4.43
CA LEU A 130 4.25 -3.50 -3.03
C LEU A 130 4.79 -4.78 -2.38
N LEU A 131 4.76 -5.93 -3.07
CA LEU A 131 5.42 -7.16 -2.59
C LEU A 131 6.93 -6.94 -2.38
N GLN A 132 7.53 -6.06 -3.19
CA GLN A 132 8.95 -5.72 -3.15
C GLN A 132 9.23 -4.49 -2.25
N TYR A 133 8.62 -4.44 -1.07
CA TYR A 133 8.68 -3.29 -0.15
C TYR A 133 10.09 -2.83 0.25
N HIS A 134 11.09 -3.70 0.15
CA HIS A 134 12.49 -3.40 0.48
C HIS A 134 13.25 -2.68 -0.66
N LYS A 135 12.72 -2.71 -1.89
CA LYS A 135 13.32 -2.09 -3.09
C LYS A 135 12.77 -0.70 -3.33
N VAL A 136 13.02 0.19 -2.37
CA VAL A 136 12.61 1.59 -2.44
C VAL A 136 13.83 2.50 -2.42
N VAL A 137 13.76 3.60 -3.17
CA VAL A 137 14.74 4.68 -3.14
C VAL A 137 14.24 5.75 -2.18
N ILE A 138 15.04 6.07 -1.17
CA ILE A 138 14.73 7.10 -0.18
C ILE A 138 15.14 8.46 -0.77
N LYS A 139 14.17 9.33 -1.06
CA LYS A 139 14.40 10.66 -1.64
C LYS A 139 14.64 11.72 -0.58
N SER A 140 13.90 11.65 0.52
CA SER A 140 14.09 12.50 1.69
C SER A 140 13.71 11.75 2.95
N TYR A 141 14.31 12.15 4.06
CA TYR A 141 14.13 11.53 5.36
C TYR A 141 14.35 12.57 6.46
N SER A 142 13.47 12.57 7.46
CA SER A 142 13.58 13.34 8.69
C SER A 142 12.96 12.53 9.82
N SER A 143 13.62 12.50 10.97
CA SER A 143 13.27 11.60 12.06
C SER A 143 13.58 12.20 13.42
N GLU A 144 12.59 12.20 14.29
CA GLU A 144 12.75 12.48 15.72
C GLU A 144 13.48 11.34 16.45
N MET A 145 13.56 10.15 15.84
CA MET A 145 14.29 8.99 16.39
C MET A 145 15.80 9.25 16.47
N SER A 146 16.34 10.08 15.58
CA SER A 146 17.75 10.51 15.61
C SER A 146 18.09 11.44 16.80
N LEU A 147 17.08 12.07 17.41
CA LEU A 147 17.24 13.03 18.50
C LEU A 147 17.01 12.40 19.88
N SER A 148 16.15 11.37 20.00
CA SER A 148 15.82 10.74 21.29
C SER A 148 16.89 9.80 21.86
N PHE A 149 18.00 9.54 21.15
CA PHE A 149 19.13 8.72 21.62
C PHE A 149 20.41 9.53 21.92
N LYS A 150 20.31 10.85 22.09
CA LYS A 150 21.41 11.70 22.57
C LYS A 150 21.29 12.00 24.05
#